data_AF-F7XPG9-F1
#
_entry.id   AF-F7XPG9-F1
#
_cell.length_a   1.000
_cell.length_b   1.000
_cell.length_c   1.000
_cell.angle_alpha   90.00
_cell.angle_beta   90.00
_cell.angle_gamma   90.00
#
_symmetry.space_group_name_H-M   'P 1'
#
loop_
_entity.id
_entity.type
_entity.pdbx_description
1 polymer ?
#
loop_
_entity_poly.entity_id
_entity_poly.type
_entity_poly.pdbx_seq_one_letter_code
_entity_poly.pdbx_strand_id
1 'polypeptide(L)'
;MNAIIAENWVFIMTDEKIAGETPKKAGKDKYLMVAIHHIIEGYGWTAVENHFAENYFNFIYRKPGSSLEKIEIKAYYVGNHLDMSFIGYTGKKSLMSKIFDFNVLETTKRFDLNKYVSDDMKVLNEDRLRNVISVVIKELENASKKEDN
;
A
#
# COMPACT_ATOMS: atom_id res chain seq x y z
N MET A 1 -15.16 12.43 11.57
CA MET A 1 -14.37 12.88 10.40
C MET A 1 -12.96 13.15 10.91
N ASN A 2 -11.98 12.39 10.43
CA ASN A 2 -10.66 12.18 11.02
C ASN A 2 -9.71 13.38 10.81
N ALA A 3 -9.81 14.41 11.65
CA ALA A 3 -8.83 15.52 11.65
C ALA A 3 -7.42 15.05 12.05
N ILE A 4 -7.32 14.05 12.94
CA ILE A 4 -6.05 13.58 13.51
C ILE A 4 -5.19 12.80 12.49
N ILE A 5 -5.80 12.17 11.48
CA ILE A 5 -5.07 11.38 10.48
C ILE A 5 -4.48 12.28 9.39
N ALA A 6 -5.17 13.35 8.99
CA ALA A 6 -4.69 14.29 7.98
C ALA A 6 -3.43 15.05 8.44
N GLU A 7 -3.32 15.38 9.73
CA GLU A 7 -2.17 16.10 10.29
C GLU A 7 -0.88 15.27 10.26
N ASN A 8 -0.97 13.95 10.46
CA ASN A 8 0.18 13.06 10.45
C ASN A 8 0.78 12.89 9.04
N TRP A 9 -0.06 12.95 8.00
CA TRP A 9 0.38 12.84 6.60
C TRP A 9 0.94 14.15 6.04
N VAL A 10 0.37 15.29 6.45
CA VAL A 10 0.97 16.61 6.16
C VAL A 10 2.37 16.66 6.76
N PHE A 11 2.58 16.18 7.99
CA PHE A 11 3.89 16.14 8.65
C PHE A 11 4.93 15.29 7.88
N ILE A 12 4.59 14.08 7.44
CA ILE A 12 5.48 13.23 6.60
C ILE A 12 5.82 13.90 5.25
N MET A 13 4.88 14.67 4.70
CA MET A 13 5.05 15.41 3.45
C MET A 13 5.74 16.78 3.65
N THR A 14 5.94 17.26 4.89
CA THR A 14 6.41 18.65 5.15
C THR A 14 7.66 18.83 5.99
N ASP A 15 8.22 17.88 6.74
CA ASP A 15 9.65 17.88 7.15
C ASP A 15 9.96 16.76 8.16
N GLU A 16 11.13 16.13 8.03
CA GLU A 16 11.98 15.86 9.19
C GLU A 16 13.29 16.62 8.99
N LYS A 17 13.41 17.74 9.71
CA LYS A 17 14.63 18.54 9.84
C LYS A 17 15.70 17.72 10.55
N ILE A 18 16.59 17.09 9.78
CA ILE A 18 17.93 16.77 10.25
C ILE A 18 18.79 17.99 9.90
N ALA A 19 19.37 18.62 10.92
CA ALA A 19 20.17 19.84 10.78
C ALA A 19 21.32 19.62 9.77
N GLY A 20 21.16 20.16 8.55
CA GLY A 20 22.21 20.18 7.54
C GLY A 20 21.76 20.01 6.09
N GLU A 21 20.55 19.49 5.83
CA GLU A 21 20.08 19.25 4.46
C GLU A 21 18.84 20.10 4.14
N THR A 22 18.88 20.80 3.00
CA THR A 22 17.74 21.52 2.42
C THR A 22 16.51 20.61 2.30
N PRO A 23 15.29 21.11 2.53
CA PRO A 23 14.07 20.30 2.44
C PRO A 23 13.93 19.68 1.05
N LYS A 24 14.20 18.38 0.95
CA LYS A 24 14.08 17.59 -0.27
C LYS A 24 12.59 17.47 -0.58
N LYS A 25 12.08 18.25 -1.55
CA LYS A 25 10.69 18.17 -2.03
C LYS A 25 10.32 16.70 -2.25
N ALA A 26 9.26 16.21 -1.61
CA ALA A 26 8.82 14.82 -1.73
C ALA A 26 8.67 14.43 -3.20
N GLY A 27 9.24 13.27 -3.58
CA GLY A 27 9.24 12.77 -4.96
C GLY A 27 7.88 12.21 -5.38
N LYS A 28 7.71 12.00 -6.68
CA LYS A 28 6.47 11.46 -7.30
C LYS A 28 6.08 10.09 -6.74
N ASP A 29 7.06 9.31 -6.31
CA ASP A 29 6.94 8.02 -5.64
C ASP A 29 6.10 8.11 -4.36
N LYS A 30 6.40 9.06 -3.46
CA LYS A 30 5.64 9.27 -2.22
C LYS A 30 4.20 9.69 -2.52
N TYR A 31 4.00 10.59 -3.47
CA TYR A 31 2.67 11.03 -3.90
C TYR A 31 1.83 9.88 -4.47
N LEU A 32 2.43 9.04 -5.31
CA LEU A 32 1.75 7.87 -5.84
C LEU A 32 1.39 6.87 -4.74
N MET A 33 2.30 6.63 -3.80
CA MET A 33 2.05 5.72 -2.68
C MET A 33 0.88 6.19 -1.81
N VAL A 34 0.80 7.49 -1.51
CA VAL A 34 -0.32 8.09 -0.77
C VAL A 34 -1.63 7.96 -1.55
N ALA A 35 -1.62 8.18 -2.88
CA ALA A 35 -2.81 7.99 -3.71
C ALA A 35 -3.31 6.54 -3.68
N ILE A 36 -2.40 5.56 -3.77
CA ILE A 36 -2.73 4.13 -3.67
C ILE A 36 -3.29 3.80 -2.29
N HIS A 37 -2.69 4.33 -1.22
CA HIS A 37 -3.17 4.17 0.15
C HIS A 37 -4.63 4.62 0.29
N HIS A 38 -4.99 5.82 -0.15
CA HIS A 38 -6.38 6.30 -0.09
C HIS A 38 -7.35 5.45 -0.90
N ILE A 39 -6.92 4.91 -2.04
CA ILE A 39 -7.74 4.00 -2.85
C ILE A 39 -8.03 2.71 -2.07
N ILE A 40 -7.01 2.15 -1.40
CA ILE A 40 -7.14 0.94 -0.58
C ILE A 40 -8.08 1.19 0.60
N GLU A 41 -7.94 2.33 1.28
CA GLU A 41 -8.85 2.76 2.34
C GLU A 41 -10.30 2.92 1.84
N GLY A 42 -10.47 3.41 0.60
CA GLY A 42 -11.76 3.47 -0.07
C GLY A 42 -12.43 2.10 -0.27
N TYR A 43 -11.66 1.00 -0.26
CA TYR A 43 -12.18 -0.38 -0.29
C TYR A 43 -12.42 -0.97 1.11
N GLY A 44 -12.32 -0.16 2.17
CA GLY A 44 -12.58 -0.55 3.56
C GLY A 44 -11.41 -1.21 4.27
N TRP A 45 -10.21 -1.12 3.71
CA TRP A 45 -8.97 -1.59 4.34
C TRP A 45 -8.35 -0.49 5.19
N THR A 46 -7.97 -0.78 6.42
CA THR A 46 -7.36 0.22 7.32
C THR A 46 -5.88 -0.06 7.47
N ALA A 47 -5.02 0.95 7.23
CA ALA A 47 -3.60 0.83 7.50
C ALA A 47 -3.37 0.70 9.02
N VAL A 48 -2.61 -0.31 9.42
CA VAL A 48 -2.25 -0.57 10.82
C VAL A 48 -0.76 -0.37 11.08
N GLU A 49 0.05 -0.42 10.03
CA GLU A 49 1.48 -0.15 10.07
C GLU A 49 1.90 0.46 8.73
N ASN A 50 2.81 1.44 8.78
CA ASN A 50 3.42 2.02 7.61
C ASN A 50 4.88 2.38 7.91
N HIS A 51 5.76 2.08 6.97
CA HIS A 51 7.18 2.39 7.04
C HIS A 51 7.62 3.05 5.73
N PHE A 52 8.28 4.20 5.86
CA PHE A 52 8.83 4.96 4.75
C PHE A 52 10.35 5.03 4.91
N ALA A 53 11.07 4.43 3.97
CA ALA A 53 12.51 4.57 3.79
C ALA A 53 12.78 5.27 2.45
N GLU A 54 14.04 5.64 2.18
CA GLU A 54 14.38 6.51 1.03
C GLU A 54 13.87 5.97 -0.32
N ASN A 55 13.99 4.67 -0.56
CA ASN A 55 13.54 4.03 -1.81
C ASN A 55 12.58 2.85 -1.56
N TYR A 56 12.03 2.74 -0.36
CA TYR A 56 11.21 1.60 0.05
C TYR A 56 10.05 2.03 0.92
N PHE A 57 8.87 1.50 0.61
CA PHE A 57 7.66 1.70 1.39
C PHE A 57 7.08 0.36 1.78
N ASN A 58 6.71 0.22 3.05
CA ASN A 58 5.94 -0.92 3.53
C ASN A 58 4.64 -0.45 4.16
N PHE A 59 3.52 -1.08 3.82
CA PHE A 59 2.24 -0.82 4.44
C PHE A 59 1.54 -2.12 4.77
N ILE A 60 0.97 -2.20 5.97
CA ILE A 60 0.15 -3.33 6.38
C ILE A 60 -1.27 -2.85 6.61
N TYR A 61 -2.22 -3.54 5.98
CA TYR A 61 -3.64 -3.25 6.03
C TYR A 61 -4.42 -4.40 6.64
N ARG A 62 -5.48 -4.07 7.39
CA ARG A 62 -6.46 -5.03 7.89
C ARG A 62 -7.88 -4.58 7.57
N LYS A 63 -8.77 -5.56 7.36
CA LYS A 63 -10.18 -5.32 7.11
C LYS A 63 -11.02 -6.33 7.87
N PRO A 64 -11.82 -5.91 8.87
CA PRO A 64 -12.72 -6.81 9.58
C PRO A 64 -13.67 -7.52 8.61
N GLY A 65 -13.84 -8.84 8.80
CA GLY A 65 -14.72 -9.67 7.96
C GLY A 65 -14.19 -9.98 6.55
N SER A 66 -12.95 -9.58 6.22
CA SER A 66 -12.27 -10.06 5.02
C SER A 66 -11.87 -11.53 5.14
N SER A 67 -11.81 -12.24 4.01
CA SER A 67 -11.24 -13.59 3.94
C SER A 67 -9.71 -13.61 4.08
N LEU A 68 -9.08 -12.44 3.91
CA LEU A 68 -7.66 -12.21 4.17
C LEU A 68 -7.47 -11.66 5.59
N GLU A 69 -6.48 -12.16 6.31
CA GLU A 69 -6.11 -11.64 7.63
C GLU A 69 -5.50 -10.23 7.51
N LYS A 70 -4.62 -10.05 6.53
CA LYS A 70 -3.97 -8.77 6.22
C LYS A 70 -3.54 -8.71 4.75
N ILE A 71 -3.36 -7.50 4.26
CA ILE A 71 -2.62 -7.21 3.03
C ILE A 71 -1.36 -6.45 3.41
N GLU A 72 -0.21 -6.90 2.95
CA GLU A 72 1.05 -6.16 3.02
C GLU A 72 1.41 -5.63 1.63
N ILE A 73 1.85 -4.38 1.56
CA ILE A 73 2.33 -3.76 0.34
C ILE A 73 3.78 -3.38 0.54
N LYS A 74 4.65 -3.96 -0.27
CA LYS A 74 6.05 -3.59 -0.37
C LYS A 74 6.26 -2.88 -1.68
N ALA A 75 6.78 -1.66 -1.64
CA ALA A 75 6.99 -0.84 -2.81
C ALA A 75 8.42 -0.34 -2.86
N TYR A 76 9.10 -0.54 -3.99
CA TYR A 76 10.47 -0.12 -4.23
C TYR A 76 10.49 0.94 -5.33
N TYR A 77 11.09 2.08 -5.02
CA TYR A 77 11.34 3.11 -6.03
C TYR A 77 12.61 2.74 -6.82
N VAL A 78 12.44 2.60 -8.13
CA VAL A 78 13.52 2.21 -9.05
C VAL A 78 13.50 3.14 -10.25
N GLY A 79 14.40 4.14 -10.25
CA GLY A 79 14.56 5.08 -11.36
C GLY A 79 13.33 5.96 -11.61
N ASN A 80 12.41 5.51 -12.47
CA ASN A 80 11.19 6.27 -12.84
C ASN A 80 9.89 5.50 -12.56
N HIS A 81 9.95 4.41 -11.81
CA HIS A 81 8.80 3.58 -11.50
C HIS A 81 8.80 3.11 -10.04
N LEU A 82 7.62 2.70 -9.60
CA LEU A 82 7.38 2.04 -8.33
C LEU A 82 7.06 0.57 -8.59
N ASP A 83 7.93 -0.33 -8.17
CA ASP A 83 7.72 -1.78 -8.22
C ASP A 83 7.06 -2.22 -6.92
N MET A 84 5.83 -2.72 -7.02
CA MET A 84 4.99 -3.02 -5.86
C MET A 84 4.64 -4.51 -5.81
N SER A 85 4.86 -5.12 -4.66
CA SER A 85 4.32 -6.43 -4.28
C SER A 85 3.12 -6.24 -3.36
N PHE A 86 2.00 -6.84 -3.72
CA PHE A 86 0.79 -6.93 -2.91
C PHE A 86 0.67 -8.35 -2.39
N ILE A 87 0.72 -8.50 -1.07
CA ILE A 87 0.85 -9.78 -0.39
C ILE A 87 -0.37 -9.97 0.51
N GLY A 88 -1.26 -10.88 0.12
CA GLY A 88 -2.38 -11.33 0.93
C GLY A 88 -1.95 -12.46 1.85
N TYR A 89 -2.27 -12.34 3.14
CA TYR A 89 -2.03 -13.40 4.12
C TYR A 89 -3.37 -14.03 4.52
N THR A 90 -3.43 -15.35 4.47
CA THR A 90 -4.55 -16.14 4.96
C THR A 90 -4.07 -17.01 6.12
N GLY A 91 -4.59 -16.77 7.31
CA GLY A 91 -4.35 -17.62 8.46
C GLY A 91 -5.58 -18.45 8.77
N LYS A 92 -5.50 -19.78 8.65
CA LYS A 92 -6.42 -20.65 9.39
C LYS A 92 -5.93 -20.64 10.85
N LYS A 93 -6.71 -20.06 11.77
CA LYS A 93 -6.52 -20.28 13.22
C LYS A 93 -6.86 -21.74 13.54
N SER A 94 -5.98 -22.67 13.20
CA SER A 94 -6.04 -24.02 13.73
C SER A 94 -5.56 -23.98 15.17
N LEU A 95 -6.43 -24.29 16.12
CA LEU A 95 -6.12 -24.39 17.55
C LEU A 95 -5.07 -25.48 17.87
N MET A 96 -4.67 -26.29 16.88
CA MET A 96 -3.83 -27.47 17.08
C MET A 96 -2.43 -27.44 16.44
N SER A 97 -2.06 -26.46 15.60
CA SER A 97 -0.69 -26.41 15.06
C SER A 97 0.12 -25.28 15.72
N LYS A 98 1.16 -25.66 16.48
CA LYS A 98 2.25 -24.75 16.91
C LYS A 98 3.11 -24.22 15.75
N ILE A 99 2.69 -24.49 14.51
CA ILE A 99 3.32 -24.08 13.26
C ILE A 99 2.17 -23.42 12.49
N PHE A 100 2.23 -22.10 12.37
CA PHE A 100 1.25 -21.35 11.60
C PHE A 100 1.51 -21.60 10.10
N ASP A 101 0.61 -22.34 9.44
CA ASP A 101 0.61 -22.42 7.98
C ASP A 101 -0.05 -21.15 7.43
N PHE A 102 0.75 -20.10 7.24
CA PHE A 102 0.32 -18.92 6.52
C PHE A 102 0.42 -19.20 5.03
N ASN A 103 -0.72 -19.34 4.34
CA ASN A 103 -0.70 -19.26 2.89
C ASN A 103 -0.51 -17.78 2.51
N VAL A 104 0.43 -17.56 1.61
CA VAL A 104 0.85 -16.23 1.16
C VAL A 104 0.53 -16.12 -0.33
N LEU A 105 -0.29 -15.14 -0.67
CA LEU A 105 -0.69 -14.84 -2.04
C LEU A 105 0.01 -13.55 -2.46
N GLU A 106 0.83 -13.60 -3.49
CA GLU A 106 1.55 -12.42 -3.97
C GLU A 106 1.11 -12.04 -5.39
N THR A 107 0.91 -10.75 -5.62
CA THR A 107 0.73 -10.16 -6.94
C THR A 107 1.59 -8.92 -7.07
N THR A 108 2.35 -8.82 -8.16
CA THR A 108 3.24 -7.68 -8.41
C THR A 108 2.66 -6.74 -9.46
N LYS A 109 2.89 -5.43 -9.30
CA LYS A 109 2.57 -4.39 -10.27
C LYS A 109 3.70 -3.36 -10.34
N ARG A 110 3.99 -2.91 -11.55
CA ARG A 110 4.91 -1.79 -11.81
C ARG A 110 4.11 -0.55 -12.21
N PHE A 111 4.37 0.57 -11.54
CA PHE A 111 3.74 1.85 -11.84
C PHE A 111 4.80 2.86 -12.30
N ASP A 112 4.69 3.29 -13.57
CA ASP A 112 5.49 4.40 -14.10
C ASP A 112 5.04 5.71 -13.45
N LEU A 113 5.95 6.39 -12.75
CA LEU A 113 5.63 7.59 -11.98
C LEU A 113 5.09 8.71 -12.86
N ASN A 114 5.61 8.86 -14.08
CA ASN A 114 5.19 9.92 -14.99
C ASN A 114 3.79 9.68 -15.59
N LYS A 115 3.30 8.44 -15.55
CA LYS A 115 1.92 8.10 -15.98
C LYS A 115 0.88 8.35 -14.91
N TYR A 116 1.28 8.37 -13.64
CA TYR A 116 0.36 8.48 -12.51
C TYR A 116 0.57 9.72 -11.64
N VAL A 117 1.67 10.45 -11.81
CA VAL A 117 1.95 11.69 -11.08
C VAL A 117 2.61 12.72 -12.02
N SER A 118 2.00 13.92 -12.11
CA SER A 118 2.55 15.04 -12.87
C SER A 118 3.76 15.67 -12.18
N ASP A 119 4.52 16.51 -12.90
CA ASP A 119 5.63 17.28 -12.28
C ASP A 119 5.13 18.26 -11.20
N ASP A 120 3.88 18.71 -11.33
CA ASP A 120 3.16 19.50 -10.33
C ASP A 120 2.56 18.66 -9.18
N MET A 121 2.96 17.40 -9.03
CA MET A 121 2.51 16.49 -7.97
C MET A 121 1.00 16.25 -7.91
N LYS A 122 0.35 16.16 -9.08
CA LYS A 122 -1.07 15.77 -9.21
C LYS A 122 -1.17 14.32 -9.65
N VAL A 123 -2.10 13.58 -9.05
CA VAL A 123 -2.42 12.22 -9.49
C VAL A 123 -3.03 12.27 -10.89
N LEU A 124 -2.49 11.46 -11.79
CA LEU A 124 -2.96 11.29 -13.16
C LEU A 124 -3.59 9.90 -13.30
N ASN A 125 -4.50 9.74 -14.27
CA ASN A 125 -5.13 8.45 -14.59
C ASN A 125 -5.74 7.75 -13.35
N GLU A 126 -6.42 8.51 -12.50
CA GLU A 126 -6.94 8.01 -11.21
C GLU A 126 -7.89 6.82 -11.38
N ASP A 127 -8.77 6.84 -12.38
CA ASP A 127 -9.67 5.72 -12.68
C ASP A 127 -8.90 4.44 -13.03
N ARG A 128 -7.82 4.56 -13.80
CA ARG A 128 -6.95 3.43 -14.13
C ARG A 128 -6.24 2.92 -12.88
N LEU A 129 -5.73 3.82 -12.03
CA LEU A 129 -5.09 3.45 -10.77
C LEU A 129 -6.08 2.71 -9.87
N ARG A 130 -7.29 3.26 -9.68
CA ARG A 130 -8.38 2.62 -8.93
C ARG A 130 -8.73 1.25 -9.46
N ASN A 131 -8.82 1.09 -10.79
CA ASN A 131 -9.12 -0.19 -11.42
C ASN A 131 -8.02 -1.23 -11.17
N VAL A 132 -6.75 -0.87 -11.34
CA VAL A 132 -5.62 -1.78 -11.08
C VAL A 132 -5.64 -2.25 -9.62
N ILE A 133 -5.78 -1.32 -8.66
CA ILE A 133 -5.81 -1.66 -7.24
C ILE A 133 -7.05 -2.52 -6.90
N SER A 134 -8.22 -2.21 -7.49
CA SER A 134 -9.44 -3.03 -7.31
C SER A 134 -9.24 -4.47 -7.76
N VAL A 135 -8.64 -4.66 -8.93
CA VAL A 135 -8.38 -5.98 -9.50
C VAL A 135 -7.44 -6.76 -8.59
N VAL A 136 -6.35 -6.14 -8.12
CA VAL A 136 -5.40 -6.79 -7.21
C VAL A 136 -6.06 -7.23 -5.91
N ILE A 137 -6.83 -6.35 -5.25
CA ILE A 137 -7.52 -6.71 -4.00
C ILE A 137 -8.48 -7.88 -4.24
N LYS A 138 -9.25 -7.86 -5.34
CA LYS A 138 -10.17 -8.94 -5.69
C LYS A 138 -9.44 -10.25 -6.01
N GLU A 139 -8.30 -10.20 -6.69
CA GLU A 139 -7.47 -11.38 -6.97
C GLU A 139 -7.01 -12.03 -5.68
N LEU A 140 -6.48 -11.25 -4.74
CA LEU A 140 -6.07 -11.74 -3.41
C LEU A 140 -7.26 -12.31 -2.62
N GLU A 141 -8.38 -11.58 -2.55
CA GLU A 141 -9.58 -12.05 -1.85
C GLU A 141 -10.17 -13.32 -2.48
N ASN A 142 -10.21 -13.42 -3.81
CA ASN A 142 -10.75 -14.60 -4.49
C ASN A 142 -9.84 -15.82 -4.36
N ALA A 143 -8.52 -15.62 -4.41
CA ALA A 143 -7.57 -16.70 -4.20
C ALA A 143 -7.67 -17.26 -2.77
N SER A 144 -7.85 -16.40 -1.76
CA SER A 144 -8.04 -16.86 -0.37
C SER A 144 -9.26 -17.77 -0.19
N LYS A 145 -10.37 -17.48 -0.87
CA LYS A 145 -11.61 -18.28 -0.78
C LYS A 145 -11.51 -19.64 -1.45
N LYS A 146 -10.60 -19.83 -2.40
CA LYS A 146 -10.41 -21.13 -3.10
C LYS A 146 -9.69 -22.15 -2.24
N GLU A 147 -8.92 -21.72 -1.23
CA GLU A 147 -8.22 -22.60 -0.29
C GLU A 147 -9.10 -23.05 0.89
N ASP A 148 -10.32 -22.51 1.00
CA ASP A 148 -11.30 -22.86 2.02
C ASP A 148 -12.31 -23.94 1.58
N ASN A 149 -12.31 -24.33 0.29
CA ASN A 149 -13.11 -25.44 -0.27
C ASN A 149 -12.23 -26.67 -0.53
#